data_AF-N6UBM4-F1
#
_entry.id   AF-N6UBM4-F1
#
_cell.length_a   1.000
_cell.length_b   1.000
_cell.length_c   1.000
_cell.angle_alpha   90.00
_cell.angle_beta   90.00
_cell.angle_gamma   90.00
#
_symmetry.space_group_name_H-M   'P 1'
#
loop_
_entity.id
_entity.type
_entity.pdbx_description
1 polymer ?
#
loop_
_entity_poly.entity_id
_entity_poly.type
_entity_poly.pdbx_seq_one_letter_code
_entity_poly.pdbx_strand_id
1 'polypeptide(L)' 'MICMLTIERTTVFKRDFKREMKRKYSYFLENDLRKIIEALADNQLLEPRHRDHALTGNWSDF' A
#
# COMPACT_ATOMS: atom_id res chain seq x y z
N MET A 1 -21.33 2.91 11.23
CA MET A 1 -20.60 1.65 10.93
C MET A 1 -19.78 1.95 9.69
N ILE A 2 -18.49 2.26 9.84
CA ILE A 2 -17.64 2.66 8.71
C ILE A 2 -17.27 1.37 7.98
N CYS A 3 -17.61 1.28 6.70
CA CYS A 3 -17.29 0.13 5.88
C CYS A 3 -15.78 0.13 5.60
N MET A 4 -15.06 -0.90 6.06
CA MET A 4 -13.67 -1.13 5.68
C MET A 4 -13.57 -1.33 4.16
N LEU A 5 -12.56 -0.75 3.52
CA LEU A 5 -12.26 -1.03 2.12
C LEU A 5 -11.81 -2.49 1.97
N THR A 6 -12.29 -3.16 0.92
CA THR A 6 -11.84 -4.52 0.59
C THR A 6 -10.48 -4.44 -0.09
N ILE A 7 -9.47 -5.08 0.50
CA ILE A 7 -8.12 -5.07 -0.04
C ILE A 7 -7.93 -6.20 -1.05
N GLU A 8 -7.88 -5.82 -2.32
CA GLU A 8 -7.55 -6.72 -3.42
C GLU A 8 -6.07 -6.65 -3.79
N ARG A 9 -5.46 -7.80 -4.08
CA ARG A 9 -4.02 -7.91 -4.36
C ARG A 9 -3.79 -8.45 -5.77
N THR A 10 -3.30 -7.58 -6.65
CA THR A 10 -2.94 -7.96 -8.02
C THR A 10 -1.78 -8.96 -8.04
N THR A 11 -1.67 -9.72 -9.12
CA THR A 11 -0.57 -10.68 -9.32
C THR A 11 0.79 -9.99 -9.44
N VAL A 12 0.82 -8.80 -10.06
CA VAL A 12 2.00 -7.95 -10.18
C VAL A 12 2.47 -7.53 -8.79
N PHE A 13 1.57 -7.00 -7.95
CA PHE A 13 1.88 -6.63 -6.57
C PHE A 13 2.46 -7.78 -5.76
N LYS A 14 1.84 -8.97 -5.83
CA LYS A 14 2.32 -10.17 -5.09
C LYS A 14 3.75 -10.55 -5.50
N ARG A 15 4.10 -10.42 -6.77
CA ARG A 15 5.45 -10.71 -7.28
C ARG A 15 6.47 -9.69 -6.78
N ASP A 16 6.14 -8.40 -6.87
CA ASP A 16 7.02 -7.33 -6.43
C ASP A 16 7.22 -7.35 -4.91
N PHE A 17 6.16 -7.56 -4.15
CA PHE A 17 6.23 -7.74 -2.70
C PHE A 17 7.20 -8.87 -2.31
N LYS A 18 7.07 -10.04 -2.95
CA LYS A 18 8.00 -11.16 -2.70
C LYS A 18 9.45 -10.85 -3.08
N ARG A 19 9.67 -10.04 -4.12
CA ARG A 19 11.02 -9.65 -4.55
C ARG A 19 11.66 -8.69 -3.54
N GLU A 20 10.93 -7.67 -3.10
CA GLU A 20 11.45 -6.66 -2.18
C GLU A 20 11.60 -7.18 -0.74
N MET A 21 10.75 -8.12 -0.33
CA MET A 21 10.91 -8.87 0.93
C MET A 21 12.20 -9.68 1.02
N LYS A 22 12.77 -10.11 -0.13
CA LYS A 22 14.04 -10.85 -0.16
C LYS A 22 15.27 -9.93 -0.16
N ARG A 23 15.07 -8.63 -0.13
CA ARG A 23 16.11 -7.60 -0.25
C ARG A 23 16.20 -6.79 1.04
N LYS A 24 16.94 -5.68 0.99
CA LYS A 24 17.16 -4.75 2.10
C LYS A 24 15.90 -4.08 2.67
N TYR A 25 14.74 -4.22 2.03
CA TYR A 25 13.50 -3.54 2.42
C TYR A 25 12.52 -4.43 3.22
N SER A 26 12.90 -5.68 3.53
CA SER A 26 12.05 -6.61 4.28
C SER A 26 11.49 -6.02 5.57
N TYR A 27 12.34 -5.38 6.38
CA TYR A 27 11.95 -4.76 7.64
C TYR A 27 10.86 -3.69 7.47
N PHE A 28 11.02 -2.81 6.47
CA PHE A 28 10.04 -1.76 6.17
C PHE A 28 8.72 -2.36 5.67
N LEU A 29 8.77 -3.41 4.84
CA LEU A 29 7.59 -4.07 4.30
C LEU A 29 6.78 -4.82 5.37
N GLU A 30 7.46 -5.39 6.37
CA GLU A 30 6.80 -6.07 7.47
C GLU A 30 6.16 -5.11 8.47
N ASN A 31 6.79 -3.96 8.74
CA ASN A 31 6.37 -3.04 9.79
C ASN A 31 5.57 -1.85 9.27
N ASP A 32 6.13 -1.08 8.34
CA ASP A 32 5.57 0.19 7.92
C ASP A 32 4.50 0.01 6.84
N LEU A 33 4.75 -0.83 5.83
CA LEU A 33 3.79 -1.07 4.76
C LEU A 33 2.48 -1.66 5.29
N ARG A 34 2.54 -2.57 6.27
CA ARG A 34 1.34 -3.13 6.90
C ARG A 34 0.47 -2.06 7.55
N LYS A 35 1.07 -1.13 8.30
CA LYS A 35 0.35 -0.03 8.96
C LYS A 35 -0.31 0.91 7.95
N ILE A 36 0.38 1.21 6.86
CA ILE A 36 -0.17 2.04 5.77
C ILE A 36 -1.37 1.35 5.12
N ILE A 37 -1.28 0.04 4.85
CA ILE A 37 -2.37 -0.75 4.27
C ILE A 37 -3.59 -0.77 5.21
N GLU A 38 -3.38 -0.95 6.52
CA GLU A 38 -4.44 -0.93 7.53
C GLU A 38 -5.10 0.45 7.61
N ALA A 39 -4.32 1.53 7.65
CA ALA A 39 -4.83 2.90 7.64
C ALA A 39 -5.67 3.19 6.37
N LEU A 40 -5.19 2.77 5.20
CA LEU A 40 -5.94 2.89 3.94
C LEU A 40 -7.25 2.09 3.99
N ALA A 41 -7.21 0.86 4.49
CA ALA A 41 -8.39 0.01 4.61
C ALA A 41 -9.47 0.63 5.52
N ASP A 42 -9.04 1.35 6.54
CA ASP A 42 -9.90 2.06 7.49
C ASP A 42 -10.34 3.45 7.01
N ASN A 43 -10.03 3.84 5.76
CA ASN A 43 -10.24 5.20 5.23
C ASN A 43 -9.59 6.30 6.10
N GLN A 44 -8.45 5.99 6.73
CA GLN A 44 -7.69 6.97 7.50
C GLN A 44 -6.77 7.78 6.59
N LEU A 45 -6.60 9.06 6.94
CA LEU A 45 -5.63 9.92 6.28
C LEU A 45 -4.21 9.45 6.64
N LEU A 46 -3.38 9.29 5.61
CA LEU A 46 -1.96 8.99 5.77
C LEU A 46 -1.19 10.24 6.21
N GLU A 47 -0.08 10.03 6.92
CA GLU A 47 0.80 11.14 7.27
C GLU A 47 1.39 11.81 6.01
N PRO A 48 1.61 13.15 6.03
CA PRO A 48 2.12 13.88 4.87
C PRO A 48 3.46 13.36 4.31
N ARG A 49 4.26 12.68 5.14
CA ARG A 49 5.52 12.05 4.73
C ARG A 49 5.32 10.97 3.65
N HIS A 50 4.13 10.35 3.61
CA HIS A 50 3.79 9.32 2.63
C HIS A 50 3.41 9.90 1.27
N ARG A 51 3.18 11.22 1.21
CA ARG A 51 2.89 11.98 -0.02
C ARG A 51 1.80 11.28 -0.83
N ASP A 52 0.71 10.91 -0.18
CA ASP A 52 -0.42 10.29 -0.86
C ASP A 52 -1.00 11.27 -1.89
N HIS A 53 -1.11 10.84 -3.14
CA HIS A 53 -1.62 11.63 -4.25
C HIS A 53 -2.14 10.73 -5.36
N ALA A 54 -3.16 11.19 -6.07
CA ALA A 54 -3.66 10.51 -7.25
C ALA A 54 -2.56 10.42 -8.31
N LEU A 55 -2.38 9.22 -8.86
CA LEU A 55 -1.45 9.00 -9.95
C LEU A 55 -2.01 9.60 -11.26
N THR A 56 -1.14 9.78 -12.25
CA THR A 56 -1.50 10.39 -13.54
C THR A 56 -1.02 9.54 -14.72
N GLY A 57 -1.54 9.81 -15.92
CA GLY A 57 -1.16 9.07 -17.14
C GLY A 57 -1.73 7.66 -17.15
N ASN A 58 -0.93 6.67 -17.54
CA ASN A 58 -1.34 5.24 -17.59
C ASN A 58 -1.70 4.64 -16.21
N TRP A 59 -1.55 5.42 -15.15
CA TRP A 59 -1.83 5.02 -13.78
C TRP A 59 -3.00 5.82 -13.17
N SER A 60 -3.71 6.62 -13.95
CA SER A 60 -4.80 7.49 -13.46
C SER A 60 -5.95 6.76 -12.78
N ASP A 61 -6.11 5.47 -13.05
CA ASP A 61 -7.18 4.62 -12.51
C ASP A 61 -6.77 3.88 -11.23
N PHE A 62 -5.58 4.18 -10.69
CA PHE A 62 -5.01 3.60 -9.47
C PHE A 62 -4.76 4.68 -8.41
#